data_AF-A0A970GEB9-F1
#
_entry.id   AF-A0A970GEB9-F1
#
_cell.length_a   1.000
_cell.length_b   1.000
_cell.length_c   1.000
_cell.angle_alpha   90.00
_cell.angle_beta   90.00
_cell.angle_gamma   90.00
#
_symmetry.space_group_name_H-M   'P 1'
#
loop_
_entity.id
_entity.type
_entity.pdbx_description
1 polymer ?
#
loop_
_entity_poly.entity_id
_entity_poly.type
_entity_poly.pdbx_seq_one_letter_code
_entity_poly.pdbx_strand_id
1 'polypeptide(L)'
;MKKYWLIILALTLVTAIFADGNRYQVIAYGEDFESGAPGWTHYDATVSPNNWHIYNFGGTQGNVWWMGDPALAQGTNIGGYYNHQYLVLDTPARTLTSANATLTFKMRHNVETPGSNPPWNGWDACNVRVSTDGGTTWTPISGNPAYDFTSAYSFGFEHGEGQGIPGWGGVREWTNCTFDLNAYVGQSVKIRFAFASDPAYSTSDAPAMYGMMVDDISFGGYSNNGVDDGQMTYSSLVPVGGDLWHIVTEATAPSPTHCIVCQNASGSYNTNMLNYLVSPPVTLPNSGDMWVDFMVKGSYNDPNAFPEVDYFGWEISVDGGNVWYAMSNPYGTPGGNNYVYTGLQNTWQSMTEGFGLSFFITEYHGETAIFRWYFKSDGDTPDGVGMFIDDFRVYNDVFIAAPENLTAAVSGNSVTLTWNEPGSGGGGGEEGWIYYCGEPAGNSIGTNGVADFSVAAKWDAIGETNSIYPYVGMNITKIKFV
;
A
#
# COMPACT_ATOMS: atom_id res chain seq x y z
N MET A 1 22.56 -6.48 -31.62
CA MET A 1 21.57 -5.46 -31.17
C MET A 1 21.18 -5.55 -29.69
N LYS A 2 21.58 -6.58 -28.92
CA LYS A 2 21.33 -6.68 -27.46
C LYS A 2 22.40 -6.04 -26.54
N LYS A 3 23.48 -5.46 -27.08
CA LYS A 3 24.62 -4.90 -26.29
C LYS A 3 24.49 -3.40 -25.95
N TYR A 4 23.47 -2.70 -26.46
CA TYR A 4 23.35 -1.23 -26.34
C TYR A 4 22.46 -0.73 -25.20
N TRP A 5 21.84 -1.61 -24.40
CA TRP A 5 20.85 -1.21 -23.40
C TRP A 5 21.41 -1.08 -21.97
N LEU A 6 22.53 -1.75 -21.64
CA LEU A 6 23.13 -1.62 -20.31
C LEU A 6 23.79 -0.25 -20.06
N ILE A 7 24.25 0.46 -21.10
CA ILE A 7 24.90 1.78 -20.92
C ILE A 7 23.89 2.93 -20.81
N ILE A 8 22.69 2.82 -21.38
CA ILE A 8 21.73 3.93 -21.21
C ILE A 8 21.37 4.05 -19.72
N LEU A 9 21.29 2.94 -18.97
CA LEU A 9 21.15 3.01 -17.50
C LEU A 9 22.40 3.55 -16.79
N ALA A 10 23.62 3.19 -17.22
CA ALA A 10 24.85 3.64 -16.56
C ALA A 10 25.26 5.09 -16.89
N LEU A 11 24.75 5.69 -17.96
CA LEU A 11 25.09 7.06 -18.37
C LEU A 11 24.00 8.10 -18.07
N THR A 12 22.79 7.70 -17.64
CA THR A 12 21.72 8.65 -17.26
C THR A 12 21.29 8.61 -15.79
N LEU A 13 21.93 7.83 -14.91
CA LEU A 13 21.77 7.97 -13.46
C LEU A 13 23.13 7.78 -12.75
N VAL A 14 23.92 8.86 -12.73
CA VAL A 14 24.91 9.05 -11.65
C VAL A 14 24.42 10.22 -10.83
N THR A 15 23.38 9.98 -10.04
CA THR A 15 22.92 10.89 -8.99
C THR A 15 23.31 10.29 -7.65
N ALA A 16 24.24 11.00 -6.99
CA ALA A 16 24.70 10.84 -5.62
C ALA A 16 25.38 9.51 -5.24
N ILE A 17 26.71 9.50 -5.34
CA ILE A 17 27.58 8.53 -4.66
C ILE A 17 27.77 9.02 -3.23
N PHE A 18 27.08 8.42 -2.26
CA PHE A 18 27.43 8.57 -0.85
C PHE A 18 28.32 7.39 -0.46
N ALA A 19 29.55 7.68 -0.03
CA ALA A 19 30.51 6.67 0.40
C ALA A 19 30.50 6.59 1.93
N ASP A 20 30.06 5.45 2.46
CA ASP A 20 30.33 5.04 3.84
C ASP A 20 31.15 3.73 3.80
N GLY A 21 32.48 3.87 3.86
CA GLY A 21 33.41 2.75 3.62
C GLY A 21 33.37 2.23 2.18
N ASN A 22 33.94 1.04 1.92
CA ASN A 22 34.08 0.44 0.57
C ASN A 22 32.74 0.04 -0.11
N ARG A 23 31.62 0.66 0.28
CA ARG A 23 30.27 0.44 -0.25
C ARG A 23 29.83 1.65 -1.06
N TYR A 24 29.35 1.40 -2.27
CA TYR A 24 28.84 2.41 -3.18
C TYR A 24 27.37 2.13 -3.45
N GLN A 25 26.49 3.10 -3.18
CA GLN A 25 25.06 2.98 -3.49
C GLN A 25 24.79 3.46 -4.92
N VAL A 26 24.11 2.62 -5.69
CA VAL A 26 23.55 2.98 -7.00
C VAL A 26 22.06 3.13 -6.83
N ILE A 27 21.56 4.35 -6.96
CA ILE A 27 20.13 4.66 -6.86
C ILE A 27 19.44 4.27 -8.16
N ALA A 28 18.56 3.27 -8.11
CA ALA A 28 17.74 2.85 -9.24
C ALA A 28 16.51 3.74 -9.41
N TYR A 29 15.97 4.23 -8.30
CA TYR A 29 14.88 5.22 -8.26
C TYR A 29 15.04 6.08 -7.01
N GLY A 30 14.75 7.39 -7.14
CA GLY A 30 14.80 8.35 -6.04
C GLY A 30 13.70 9.39 -6.17
N GLU A 31 13.11 9.79 -5.06
CA GLU A 31 12.21 10.93 -4.94
C GLU A 31 12.60 11.77 -3.72
N ASP A 32 12.92 13.03 -3.97
CA ASP A 32 13.28 14.07 -3.00
C ASP A 32 12.17 15.13 -2.84
N PHE A 33 11.05 15.01 -3.56
CA PHE A 33 9.88 15.90 -3.55
C PHE A 33 10.14 17.36 -3.97
N GLU A 34 11.38 17.74 -4.30
CA GLU A 34 11.75 19.09 -4.77
C GLU A 34 11.08 19.47 -6.10
N SER A 35 10.61 18.47 -6.85
CA SER A 35 9.97 18.64 -8.15
C SER A 35 8.45 18.44 -8.14
N GLY A 36 7.81 18.40 -6.95
CA GLY A 36 6.35 18.38 -6.83
C GLY A 36 5.70 16.99 -6.87
N ALA A 37 6.43 15.94 -6.48
CA ALA A 37 5.98 14.54 -6.42
C ALA A 37 5.36 14.00 -7.73
N PRO A 38 6.04 14.11 -8.89
CA PRO A 38 5.47 13.70 -10.17
C PRO A 38 5.08 12.22 -10.19
N GLY A 39 3.79 11.95 -10.44
CA GLY A 39 3.25 10.58 -10.54
C GLY A 39 2.91 9.93 -9.20
N TRP A 40 3.19 10.59 -8.08
CA TRP A 40 2.69 10.19 -6.77
C TRP A 40 1.22 10.57 -6.64
N THR A 41 0.46 9.73 -5.95
CA THR A 41 -0.95 9.96 -5.64
C THR A 41 -1.20 9.69 -4.17
N HIS A 42 -2.30 10.21 -3.65
CA HIS A 42 -2.72 9.95 -2.27
C HIS A 42 -4.24 9.92 -2.20
N TYR A 43 -4.77 9.26 -1.16
CA TYR A 43 -6.20 9.16 -0.94
C TYR A 43 -6.55 8.83 0.51
N ASP A 44 -7.75 9.25 0.91
CA ASP A 44 -8.38 8.85 2.15
C ASP A 44 -9.15 7.53 1.96
N ALA A 45 -8.66 6.45 2.56
CA ALA A 45 -9.27 5.12 2.48
C ALA A 45 -10.48 4.94 3.42
N THR A 46 -10.80 5.94 4.24
CA THR A 46 -12.02 5.94 5.06
C THR A 46 -13.25 6.37 4.25
N VAL A 47 -13.03 7.01 3.09
CA VAL A 47 -14.08 7.28 2.11
C VAL A 47 -14.46 5.97 1.44
N SER A 48 -15.73 5.58 1.59
CA SER A 48 -16.22 4.35 0.97
C SER A 48 -16.17 4.48 -0.56
N PRO A 49 -15.60 3.49 -1.29
CA PRO A 49 -15.49 3.55 -2.75
C PRO A 49 -16.84 3.42 -3.47
N ASN A 50 -17.83 2.83 -2.80
CA ASN A 50 -19.18 2.60 -3.31
C ASN A 50 -20.25 2.95 -2.28
N ASN A 51 -21.51 2.99 -2.76
CA ASN A 51 -22.68 3.15 -1.92
C ASN A 51 -23.91 2.45 -2.55
N TRP A 52 -25.05 2.55 -1.86
CA TRP A 52 -26.33 2.12 -2.41
C TRP A 52 -26.65 2.81 -3.72
N HIS A 53 -27.01 2.02 -4.73
CA HIS A 53 -27.35 2.48 -6.06
C HIS A 53 -28.40 1.54 -6.68
N ILE A 54 -28.97 1.95 -7.80
CA ILE A 54 -29.89 1.10 -8.56
C ILE A 54 -29.11 0.15 -9.44
N TYR A 55 -29.38 -1.15 -9.28
CA TYR A 55 -28.79 -2.22 -10.07
C TYR A 55 -29.86 -2.99 -10.84
N ASN A 56 -29.63 -3.25 -12.12
CA ASN A 56 -30.52 -4.10 -12.92
C ASN A 56 -30.19 -5.57 -12.67
N PHE A 57 -30.86 -6.17 -11.70
CA PHE A 57 -30.78 -7.61 -11.43
C PHE A 57 -31.33 -8.45 -12.59
N GLY A 58 -32.33 -7.90 -13.29
CA GLY A 58 -33.01 -8.57 -14.40
C GLY A 58 -34.02 -9.63 -13.94
N GLY A 59 -34.43 -10.47 -14.88
CA GLY A 59 -35.45 -11.50 -14.65
C GLY A 59 -36.79 -10.92 -14.18
N THR A 60 -37.45 -11.59 -13.24
CA THR A 60 -38.72 -11.15 -12.67
C THR A 60 -38.57 -10.07 -11.60
N GLN A 61 -37.36 -9.86 -11.07
CA GLN A 61 -37.12 -8.85 -10.05
C GLN A 61 -36.85 -7.47 -10.68
N GLY A 62 -36.12 -7.41 -11.78
CA GLY A 62 -35.88 -6.15 -12.49
C GLY A 62 -34.79 -5.31 -11.81
N ASN A 63 -35.07 -4.02 -11.60
CA ASN A 63 -34.14 -3.13 -10.90
C ASN A 63 -34.30 -3.27 -9.40
N VAL A 64 -33.21 -3.14 -8.65
CA VAL A 64 -33.18 -3.28 -7.18
C VAL A 64 -32.25 -2.21 -6.59
N TRP A 65 -32.42 -1.93 -5.29
CA TRP A 65 -31.38 -1.22 -4.54
C TRP A 65 -30.29 -2.21 -4.16
N TRP A 66 -29.05 -1.91 -4.55
CA TRP A 66 -27.89 -2.73 -4.24
C TRP A 66 -26.78 -1.86 -3.66
N MET A 67 -26.15 -2.32 -2.59
CA MET A 67 -25.04 -1.61 -1.96
C MET A 67 -23.69 -1.85 -2.65
N GLY A 68 -23.50 -2.96 -3.38
CA GLY A 68 -22.16 -3.39 -3.81
C GLY A 68 -21.50 -2.51 -4.88
N ASP A 69 -20.24 -2.80 -5.15
CA ASP A 69 -19.44 -2.13 -6.15
C ASP A 69 -19.32 -3.01 -7.40
N PRO A 70 -19.88 -2.59 -8.54
CA PRO A 70 -19.64 -3.23 -9.83
C PRO A 70 -18.16 -3.29 -10.23
N ALA A 71 -17.29 -2.43 -9.69
CA ALA A 71 -15.85 -2.41 -9.99
C ALA A 71 -15.14 -3.69 -9.51
N LEU A 72 -15.71 -4.40 -8.54
CA LEU A 72 -15.22 -5.70 -8.06
C LEU A 72 -15.69 -6.88 -8.92
N ALA A 73 -16.40 -6.64 -10.03
CA ALA A 73 -16.90 -7.72 -10.88
C ALA A 73 -15.75 -8.54 -11.48
N GLN A 74 -15.83 -9.85 -11.31
CA GLN A 74 -14.85 -10.80 -11.84
C GLN A 74 -15.54 -12.03 -12.42
N GLY A 75 -15.30 -12.30 -13.71
CA GLY A 75 -15.90 -13.44 -14.40
C GLY A 75 -17.44 -13.34 -14.44
N THR A 76 -18.12 -14.29 -13.81
CA THR A 76 -19.60 -14.30 -13.68
C THR A 76 -20.11 -13.57 -12.44
N ASN A 77 -19.22 -13.11 -11.57
CA ASN A 77 -19.61 -12.39 -10.35
C ASN A 77 -19.81 -10.91 -10.67
N ILE A 78 -20.86 -10.35 -10.07
CA ILE A 78 -21.36 -9.00 -10.39
C ILE A 78 -20.58 -7.87 -9.69
N GLY A 79 -19.66 -8.22 -8.79
CA GLY A 79 -19.04 -7.30 -7.83
C GLY A 79 -19.60 -7.49 -6.43
N GLY A 80 -19.22 -6.62 -5.49
CA GLY A 80 -19.58 -6.82 -4.10
C GLY A 80 -19.09 -5.75 -3.14
N TYR A 81 -18.45 -6.12 -2.05
CA TYR A 81 -18.12 -5.18 -0.98
C TYR A 81 -16.65 -5.30 -0.56
N TYR A 82 -16.19 -4.26 0.11
CA TYR A 82 -14.86 -4.14 0.68
C TYR A 82 -14.91 -4.39 2.20
N ASN A 83 -13.76 -4.66 2.81
CA ASN A 83 -13.62 -4.67 4.26
C ASN A 83 -13.91 -3.28 4.86
N HIS A 84 -14.19 -3.22 6.17
CA HIS A 84 -14.36 -1.98 6.95
C HIS A 84 -15.53 -1.07 6.51
N GLN A 85 -16.51 -1.57 5.76
CA GLN A 85 -17.62 -0.73 5.29
C GLN A 85 -18.73 -0.64 6.33
N TYR A 86 -19.43 0.50 6.33
CA TYR A 86 -20.72 0.65 6.99
C TYR A 86 -21.63 1.51 6.09
N LEU A 87 -22.48 0.86 5.30
CA LEU A 87 -23.35 1.50 4.30
C LEU A 87 -24.81 1.43 4.74
N VAL A 88 -25.52 2.55 4.62
CA VAL A 88 -26.94 2.65 5.00
C VAL A 88 -27.79 3.22 3.88
N LEU A 89 -29.02 2.72 3.78
CA LEU A 89 -30.08 3.21 2.89
C LEU A 89 -31.32 3.51 3.73
N ASP A 90 -31.69 4.79 3.79
CA ASP A 90 -32.77 5.30 4.62
C ASP A 90 -33.98 5.68 3.77
N THR A 91 -35.16 5.24 4.18
CA THR A 91 -36.43 5.65 3.58
C THR A 91 -36.83 7.08 4.00
N PRO A 92 -37.73 7.75 3.26
CA PRO A 92 -38.36 8.97 3.74
C PRO A 92 -39.19 8.71 5.01
N ALA A 93 -39.39 9.74 5.82
CA ALA A 93 -40.20 9.65 7.03
C ALA A 93 -41.69 9.43 6.70
N ARG A 94 -42.33 8.46 7.35
CA ARG A 94 -43.75 8.14 7.17
C ARG A 94 -44.49 8.06 8.51
N THR A 95 -45.62 8.74 8.60
CA THR A 95 -46.52 8.59 9.75
C THR A 95 -47.30 7.29 9.65
N LEU A 96 -47.24 6.46 10.69
CA LEU A 96 -47.91 5.17 10.73
C LEU A 96 -49.34 5.26 11.28
N THR A 97 -50.19 4.42 10.73
CA THR A 97 -51.55 4.12 11.18
C THR A 97 -51.66 2.62 11.39
N SER A 98 -52.67 2.16 12.12
CA SER A 98 -52.92 0.72 12.29
C SER A 98 -53.14 -0.03 10.96
N ALA A 99 -53.50 0.67 9.89
CA ALA A 99 -53.70 0.08 8.56
C ALA A 99 -52.41 -0.11 7.75
N ASN A 100 -51.29 0.51 8.13
CA ASN A 100 -50.04 0.49 7.36
C ASN A 100 -48.77 0.35 8.23
N ALA A 101 -48.92 -0.14 9.46
CA ALA A 101 -47.85 -0.38 10.42
C ALA A 101 -47.16 -1.75 10.22
N THR A 102 -46.89 -2.10 8.96
CA THR A 102 -46.12 -3.28 8.60
C THR A 102 -45.16 -2.89 7.48
N LEU A 103 -43.89 -3.18 7.67
CA LEU A 103 -42.89 -3.08 6.62
C LEU A 103 -42.80 -4.43 5.91
N THR A 104 -42.91 -4.40 4.58
CA THR A 104 -42.62 -5.53 3.71
C THR A 104 -41.58 -5.13 2.68
N PHE A 105 -40.68 -6.05 2.34
CA PHE A 105 -39.73 -5.91 1.24
C PHE A 105 -39.24 -7.29 0.80
N LYS A 106 -38.54 -7.36 -0.33
CA LYS A 106 -37.73 -8.50 -0.70
C LYS A 106 -36.27 -8.21 -0.46
N MET A 107 -35.55 -9.23 -0.02
CA MET A 107 -34.13 -9.15 0.24
C MET A 107 -33.39 -10.32 -0.39
N ARG A 108 -32.18 -10.05 -0.87
CA ARG A 108 -31.19 -11.05 -1.24
C ARG A 108 -29.83 -10.58 -0.71
N HIS A 109 -29.05 -11.48 -0.12
CA HIS A 109 -27.72 -11.14 0.37
C HIS A 109 -26.73 -12.29 0.24
N ASN A 110 -25.46 -11.96 0.07
CA ASN A 110 -24.34 -12.88 0.19
C ASN A 110 -23.17 -12.12 0.83
N VAL A 111 -23.00 -12.38 2.12
CA VAL A 111 -21.98 -11.79 2.99
C VAL A 111 -21.30 -12.90 3.78
N GLU A 112 -20.28 -12.59 4.58
CA GLU A 112 -19.55 -13.60 5.34
C GLU A 112 -20.48 -14.48 6.18
N THR A 113 -20.16 -15.79 6.21
CA THR A 113 -20.91 -16.76 7.00
C THR A 113 -20.78 -16.44 8.49
N PRO A 114 -21.88 -16.46 9.28
CA PRO A 114 -21.82 -16.12 10.69
C PRO A 114 -20.79 -16.92 11.48
N GLY A 115 -20.02 -16.24 12.32
CA GLY A 115 -19.08 -16.84 13.26
C GLY A 115 -19.74 -17.41 14.51
N SER A 116 -18.93 -18.02 15.36
CA SER A 116 -19.37 -18.56 16.66
C SER A 116 -18.37 -18.27 17.79
N ASN A 117 -17.70 -17.12 17.73
CA ASN A 117 -16.61 -16.74 18.64
C ASN A 117 -17.06 -15.65 19.63
N PRO A 118 -17.51 -16.02 20.85
CA PRO A 118 -17.98 -15.06 21.83
C PRO A 118 -16.97 -13.91 22.07
N PRO A 119 -17.44 -12.67 22.22
CA PRO A 119 -18.85 -12.26 22.34
C PRO A 119 -19.60 -12.08 21.00
N TRP A 120 -18.97 -12.44 19.88
CA TRP A 120 -19.48 -12.21 18.53
C TRP A 120 -19.97 -13.52 17.90
N ASN A 121 -21.13 -13.46 17.25
CA ASN A 121 -21.68 -14.60 16.51
C ASN A 121 -22.11 -14.24 15.08
N GLY A 122 -21.67 -13.09 14.59
CA GLY A 122 -21.69 -12.70 13.18
C GLY A 122 -20.46 -11.83 12.89
N TRP A 123 -19.92 -11.93 11.67
CA TRP A 123 -18.78 -11.14 11.21
C TRP A 123 -19.32 -9.92 10.45
N ASP A 124 -19.63 -10.10 9.18
CA ASP A 124 -20.41 -9.16 8.36
C ASP A 124 -21.91 -9.27 8.66
N ALA A 125 -22.61 -8.13 8.57
CA ALA A 125 -24.00 -8.08 8.99
C ALA A 125 -24.86 -7.16 8.12
N CYS A 126 -26.05 -7.65 7.79
CA CYS A 126 -27.17 -6.87 7.26
C CYS A 126 -28.26 -6.75 8.33
N ASN A 127 -28.82 -5.57 8.60
CA ASN A 127 -30.01 -5.45 9.45
C ASN A 127 -30.95 -4.31 9.06
N VAL A 128 -32.15 -4.36 9.64
CA VAL A 128 -33.18 -3.33 9.50
C VAL A 128 -33.29 -2.54 10.79
N ARG A 129 -33.28 -1.22 10.69
CA ARG A 129 -33.41 -0.31 11.83
C ARG A 129 -34.55 0.67 11.63
N VAL A 130 -35.08 1.18 12.74
CA VAL A 130 -36.11 2.22 12.76
C VAL A 130 -35.60 3.46 13.47
N SER A 131 -36.03 4.62 12.99
CA SER A 131 -35.83 5.91 13.65
C SER A 131 -37.16 6.62 13.83
N THR A 132 -37.36 7.25 14.99
CA THR A 132 -38.55 8.03 15.36
C THR A 132 -38.25 9.53 15.52
N ASP A 133 -37.00 9.94 15.27
CA ASP A 133 -36.47 11.29 15.52
C ASP A 133 -35.82 11.91 14.27
N GLY A 134 -36.36 11.58 13.09
CA GLY A 134 -35.91 12.12 11.82
C GLY A 134 -34.60 11.52 11.29
N GLY A 135 -34.12 10.42 11.88
CA GLY A 135 -32.86 9.76 11.52
C GLY A 135 -31.68 10.12 12.40
N THR A 136 -31.92 10.75 13.55
CA THR A 136 -30.86 11.11 14.52
C THR A 136 -30.39 9.88 15.28
N THR A 137 -31.31 9.03 15.73
CA THR A 137 -31.02 7.74 16.37
C THR A 137 -31.72 6.60 15.66
N TRP A 138 -31.12 5.41 15.72
CA TRP A 138 -31.58 4.21 15.02
C TRP A 138 -31.54 3.00 15.94
N THR A 139 -32.60 2.20 15.93
CA THR A 139 -32.70 0.97 16.73
C THR A 139 -32.94 -0.23 15.82
N PRO A 140 -32.13 -1.31 15.90
CA PRO A 140 -32.42 -2.55 15.20
C PRO A 140 -33.79 -3.10 15.59
N ILE A 141 -34.58 -3.50 14.59
CA ILE A 141 -35.89 -4.14 14.79
C ILE A 141 -35.85 -5.59 14.30
N SER A 142 -36.68 -6.45 14.87
CA SER A 142 -36.80 -7.86 14.47
C SER A 142 -37.98 -8.08 13.53
N GLY A 143 -37.83 -9.04 12.62
CA GLY A 143 -38.85 -9.41 11.65
C GLY A 143 -38.77 -10.86 11.25
N ASN A 144 -39.50 -11.21 10.20
CA ASN A 144 -39.43 -12.51 9.55
C ASN A 144 -38.82 -12.32 8.15
N PRO A 145 -37.80 -13.09 7.75
CA PRO A 145 -37.10 -14.10 8.54
C PRO A 145 -36.33 -13.49 9.73
N ALA A 146 -36.17 -14.28 10.79
CA ALA A 146 -35.35 -13.88 11.92
C ALA A 146 -33.89 -13.65 11.49
N TYR A 147 -33.17 -12.83 12.26
CA TYR A 147 -31.73 -12.65 12.12
C TYR A 147 -30.99 -13.96 12.39
N ASP A 148 -29.87 -14.15 11.69
CA ASP A 148 -29.07 -15.39 11.77
C ASP A 148 -28.19 -15.41 13.03
N PHE A 149 -27.93 -14.23 13.60
CA PHE A 149 -27.16 -14.05 14.82
C PHE A 149 -27.59 -12.80 15.60
N THR A 150 -27.06 -12.66 16.82
CA THR A 150 -27.50 -11.65 17.80
C THR A 150 -26.45 -10.58 18.08
N SER A 151 -25.20 -10.77 17.67
CA SER A 151 -24.08 -9.90 17.99
C SER A 151 -23.08 -9.88 16.83
N ALA A 152 -23.19 -8.86 15.97
CA ALA A 152 -22.32 -8.59 14.84
C ALA A 152 -20.98 -7.98 15.29
N TYR A 153 -19.86 -8.57 14.87
CA TYR A 153 -18.52 -7.99 15.04
C TYR A 153 -18.39 -6.68 14.27
N SER A 154 -18.82 -6.65 13.01
CA SER A 154 -18.80 -5.46 12.15
C SER A 154 -19.49 -4.25 12.78
N PHE A 155 -20.77 -4.34 13.14
CA PHE A 155 -21.42 -3.21 13.81
C PHE A 155 -20.85 -2.92 15.20
N GLY A 156 -20.57 -3.98 15.98
CA GLY A 156 -20.32 -3.84 17.41
C GLY A 156 -18.90 -3.45 17.78
N PHE A 157 -17.91 -4.22 17.30
CA PHE A 157 -16.50 -3.97 17.58
C PHE A 157 -15.91 -2.98 16.59
N GLU A 158 -16.01 -3.28 15.29
CA GLU A 158 -15.39 -2.48 14.24
C GLU A 158 -15.97 -1.06 14.19
N HIS A 159 -17.30 -0.92 14.21
CA HIS A 159 -17.98 0.38 14.14
C HIS A 159 -18.47 0.91 15.50
N GLY A 160 -18.02 0.31 16.61
CA GLY A 160 -18.19 0.87 17.95
C GLY A 160 -19.63 0.91 18.50
N GLU A 161 -20.58 0.14 17.94
CA GLU A 161 -21.96 0.10 18.47
C GLU A 161 -22.12 -0.82 19.70
N GLY A 162 -21.09 -1.59 20.05
CA GLY A 162 -21.10 -2.54 21.15
C GLY A 162 -21.77 -3.88 20.83
N GLN A 163 -21.81 -4.77 21.82
CA GLN A 163 -22.39 -6.12 21.65
C GLN A 163 -23.91 -6.08 21.50
N GLY A 164 -24.47 -7.13 20.87
CA GLY A 164 -25.92 -7.34 20.83
C GLY A 164 -26.62 -6.67 19.65
N ILE A 165 -25.88 -6.23 18.63
CA ILE A 165 -26.45 -5.78 17.36
C ILE A 165 -26.75 -7.01 16.48
N PRO A 166 -28.02 -7.37 16.24
CA PRO A 166 -28.36 -8.56 15.48
C PRO A 166 -28.27 -8.30 13.97
N GLY A 167 -28.18 -9.37 13.19
CA GLY A 167 -28.14 -9.26 11.73
C GLY A 167 -28.28 -10.58 11.00
N TRP A 168 -28.46 -10.47 9.69
CA TRP A 168 -28.32 -11.59 8.76
C TRP A 168 -26.88 -11.67 8.27
N GLY A 169 -26.40 -12.89 8.07
CA GLY A 169 -25.11 -13.19 7.46
C GLY A 169 -25.22 -14.32 6.45
N GLY A 170 -24.10 -14.76 5.89
CA GLY A 170 -24.05 -15.86 4.93
C GLY A 170 -24.84 -15.56 3.65
N VAL A 171 -25.48 -16.59 3.10
CA VAL A 171 -26.16 -16.52 1.79
C VAL A 171 -27.67 -16.67 1.95
N ARG A 172 -28.42 -15.76 1.34
CA ARG A 172 -29.88 -15.87 1.22
C ARG A 172 -30.35 -15.41 -0.14
N GLU A 173 -31.06 -16.31 -0.82
CA GLU A 173 -31.79 -16.00 -2.04
C GLU A 173 -32.99 -15.09 -1.79
N TRP A 174 -33.55 -14.51 -2.85
CA TRP A 174 -34.70 -13.60 -2.77
C TRP A 174 -35.79 -14.12 -1.83
N THR A 175 -35.96 -13.41 -0.72
CA THR A 175 -36.86 -13.78 0.38
C THR A 175 -37.76 -12.61 0.70
N ASN A 176 -39.05 -12.88 0.94
CA ASN A 176 -39.98 -11.87 1.46
C ASN A 176 -39.71 -11.63 2.94
N CYS A 177 -39.54 -10.37 3.30
CA CYS A 177 -39.29 -9.89 4.63
C CYS A 177 -40.51 -9.13 5.16
N THR A 178 -40.86 -9.35 6.43
CA THR A 178 -41.99 -8.69 7.11
C THR A 178 -41.60 -8.27 8.52
N PHE A 179 -41.83 -6.99 8.85
CA PHE A 179 -41.53 -6.41 10.15
C PHE A 179 -42.78 -5.72 10.72
N ASP A 180 -43.07 -5.98 11.98
CA ASP A 180 -44.18 -5.34 12.70
C ASP A 180 -43.76 -3.95 13.18
N LEU A 181 -44.52 -2.92 12.80
CA LEU A 181 -44.30 -1.54 13.21
C LEU A 181 -45.44 -1.01 14.11
N ASN A 182 -46.33 -1.87 14.63
CA ASN A 182 -47.47 -1.44 15.44
C ASN A 182 -47.09 -0.61 16.66
N ALA A 183 -45.91 -0.85 17.24
CA ALA A 183 -45.39 -0.05 18.36
C ALA A 183 -45.17 1.44 18.01
N TYR A 184 -45.10 1.77 16.71
CA TYR A 184 -44.83 3.11 16.21
C TYR A 184 -46.06 3.78 15.58
N VAL A 185 -47.27 3.21 15.72
CA VAL A 185 -48.52 3.84 15.24
C VAL A 185 -48.68 5.24 15.85
N GLY A 186 -48.99 6.21 14.99
CA GLY A 186 -49.09 7.63 15.34
C GLY A 186 -47.75 8.38 15.31
N GLN A 187 -46.61 7.68 15.21
CA GLN A 187 -45.29 8.29 15.09
C GLN A 187 -44.90 8.41 13.61
N SER A 188 -43.99 9.35 13.33
CA SER A 188 -43.33 9.48 12.04
C SER A 188 -42.02 8.70 12.09
N VAL A 189 -41.89 7.65 11.27
CA VAL A 189 -40.72 6.77 11.28
C VAL A 189 -39.96 6.77 9.97
N LYS A 190 -38.64 6.60 10.04
CA LYS A 190 -37.78 6.18 8.92
C LYS A 190 -37.34 4.73 9.14
N ILE A 191 -37.11 4.03 8.04
CA ILE A 191 -36.54 2.67 8.01
C ILE A 191 -35.17 2.75 7.37
N ARG A 192 -34.20 2.05 7.96
CA ARG A 192 -32.83 1.92 7.46
C ARG A 192 -32.54 0.47 7.12
N PHE A 193 -32.00 0.24 5.94
CA PHE A 193 -31.30 -0.99 5.58
C PHE A 193 -29.82 -0.73 5.78
N ALA A 194 -29.20 -1.43 6.72
CA ALA A 194 -27.80 -1.26 7.08
C ALA A 194 -27.00 -2.50 6.71
N PHE A 195 -25.83 -2.26 6.13
CA PHE A 195 -24.78 -3.25 5.90
C PHE A 195 -23.50 -2.80 6.60
N ALA A 196 -22.80 -3.71 7.28
CA ALA A 196 -21.43 -3.49 7.70
C ALA A 196 -20.57 -4.73 7.48
N SER A 197 -19.30 -4.52 7.12
CA SER A 197 -18.28 -5.55 6.98
C SER A 197 -17.16 -5.41 8.00
N ASP A 198 -16.53 -6.53 8.31
CA ASP A 198 -15.35 -6.61 9.16
C ASP A 198 -14.04 -6.30 8.40
N PRO A 199 -12.88 -6.28 9.09
CA PRO A 199 -11.58 -6.01 8.47
C PRO A 199 -11.00 -7.09 7.56
N ALA A 200 -11.56 -8.31 7.52
CA ALA A 200 -10.78 -9.50 7.19
C ALA A 200 -11.22 -10.23 5.93
N TYR A 201 -12.53 -10.37 5.67
CA TYR A 201 -13.02 -11.25 4.61
C TYR A 201 -14.13 -10.60 3.77
N SER A 202 -13.84 -10.33 2.49
CA SER A 202 -14.81 -9.69 1.59
C SER A 202 -14.77 -10.26 0.17
N THR A 203 -15.32 -9.52 -0.79
CA THR A 203 -15.39 -9.93 -2.20
C THR A 203 -14.01 -10.16 -2.82
N SER A 204 -12.96 -9.49 -2.33
CA SER A 204 -11.57 -9.77 -2.77
C SER A 204 -11.15 -11.22 -2.49
N ASP A 205 -11.60 -11.76 -1.35
CA ASP A 205 -11.25 -13.11 -0.89
C ASP A 205 -12.22 -14.16 -1.44
N ALA A 206 -13.49 -13.78 -1.58
CA ALA A 206 -14.57 -14.61 -2.10
C ALA A 206 -15.37 -13.84 -3.16
N PRO A 207 -14.99 -13.92 -4.45
CA PRO A 207 -15.61 -13.14 -5.53
C PRO A 207 -17.14 -13.31 -5.68
N ALA A 208 -17.74 -14.36 -5.12
CA ALA A 208 -19.18 -14.58 -5.15
C ALA A 208 -19.98 -13.71 -4.16
N MET A 209 -19.32 -13.14 -3.15
CA MET A 209 -19.94 -12.25 -2.16
C MET A 209 -20.30 -10.92 -2.80
N TYR A 210 -21.53 -10.46 -2.57
CA TYR A 210 -22.06 -9.24 -3.21
C TYR A 210 -22.74 -8.27 -2.24
N GLY A 211 -22.77 -8.55 -0.94
CA GLY A 211 -23.42 -7.65 0.03
C GLY A 211 -24.93 -7.84 0.06
N MET A 212 -25.67 -6.74 0.18
CA MET A 212 -27.13 -6.71 0.37
C MET A 212 -27.87 -6.06 -0.82
N MET A 213 -28.96 -6.69 -1.24
CA MET A 213 -29.94 -6.13 -2.17
C MET A 213 -31.32 -6.07 -1.51
N VAL A 214 -32.05 -4.98 -1.75
CA VAL A 214 -33.45 -4.81 -1.33
C VAL A 214 -34.32 -4.30 -2.45
N ASP A 215 -35.58 -4.75 -2.47
CA ASP A 215 -36.58 -4.34 -3.44
C ASP A 215 -38.00 -4.54 -2.89
N ASP A 216 -39.04 -4.17 -3.63
CA ASP A 216 -40.46 -4.29 -3.25
C ASP A 216 -40.76 -3.67 -1.86
N ILE A 217 -40.07 -2.58 -1.51
CA ILE A 217 -40.16 -1.93 -0.20
C ILE A 217 -41.54 -1.30 -0.07
N SER A 218 -42.24 -1.55 1.05
CA SER A 218 -43.56 -0.97 1.32
C SER A 218 -43.81 -0.83 2.83
N PHE A 219 -44.16 0.38 3.28
CA PHE A 219 -44.63 0.68 4.64
C PHE A 219 -45.25 2.08 4.69
N GLY A 220 -46.15 2.38 5.63
CA GLY A 220 -46.58 3.76 5.87
C GLY A 220 -47.18 4.49 4.64
N GLY A 221 -47.68 3.74 3.64
CA GLY A 221 -48.13 4.27 2.35
C GLY A 221 -47.02 4.75 1.39
N TYR A 222 -45.76 4.43 1.68
CA TYR A 222 -44.62 4.57 0.78
C TYR A 222 -44.29 3.22 0.13
N SER A 223 -43.87 3.25 -1.13
CA SER A 223 -43.39 2.07 -1.85
C SER A 223 -42.21 2.41 -2.75
N ASN A 224 -41.20 1.53 -2.83
CA ASN A 224 -40.08 1.66 -3.76
C ASN A 224 -39.70 0.29 -4.34
N ASN A 225 -39.71 0.21 -5.67
CA ASN A 225 -39.46 -1.02 -6.43
C ASN A 225 -38.22 -0.83 -7.33
N GLY A 226 -37.07 -0.59 -6.71
CA GLY A 226 -35.79 -0.44 -7.41
C GLY A 226 -35.70 0.79 -8.29
N VAL A 227 -36.19 1.93 -7.80
CA VAL A 227 -36.09 3.22 -8.48
C VAL A 227 -35.46 4.26 -7.56
N ASP A 228 -34.55 5.07 -8.12
CA ASP A 228 -34.10 6.29 -7.47
C ASP A 228 -35.11 7.40 -7.75
N ASP A 229 -36.10 7.51 -6.86
CA ASP A 229 -37.15 8.54 -6.90
C ASP A 229 -36.73 9.82 -6.15
N GLY A 230 -35.47 9.91 -5.69
CA GLY A 230 -34.94 11.01 -4.90
C GLY A 230 -35.47 11.11 -3.48
N GLN A 231 -36.23 10.13 -2.97
CA GLN A 231 -36.77 10.14 -1.60
C GLN A 231 -35.94 9.33 -0.61
N MET A 232 -35.24 8.30 -1.09
CA MET A 232 -34.30 7.53 -0.26
C MET A 232 -32.94 8.23 -0.21
N THR A 233 -32.28 8.14 0.94
CA THR A 233 -30.95 8.71 1.13
C THR A 233 -29.99 7.61 1.53
N TYR A 234 -28.77 7.64 1.03
CA TYR A 234 -27.73 6.68 1.37
C TYR A 234 -26.45 7.38 1.80
N SER A 235 -25.68 6.72 2.66
CA SER A 235 -24.41 7.24 3.17
C SER A 235 -23.52 6.13 3.70
N SER A 236 -22.21 6.39 3.77
CA SER A 236 -21.31 5.65 4.66
C SER A 236 -21.41 6.23 6.08
N LEU A 237 -21.36 5.38 7.10
CA LEU A 237 -21.25 5.79 8.51
C LEU A 237 -19.83 5.62 9.06
N VAL A 238 -18.89 5.11 8.26
CA VAL A 238 -17.46 5.13 8.59
C VAL A 238 -17.04 6.59 8.76
N PRO A 239 -16.48 6.99 9.92
CA PRO A 239 -15.94 8.34 10.09
C PRO A 239 -14.88 8.63 9.04
N VAL A 240 -15.02 9.78 8.36
CA VAL A 240 -14.08 10.18 7.30
C VAL A 240 -12.98 11.04 7.90
N GLY A 241 -11.74 10.57 7.80
CA GLY A 241 -10.56 11.25 8.34
C GLY A 241 -10.05 12.42 7.48
N GLY A 242 -10.40 12.44 6.20
CA GLY A 242 -9.89 13.39 5.22
C GLY A 242 -8.52 12.99 4.70
N ASP A 243 -8.16 13.46 3.50
CA ASP A 243 -6.86 13.22 2.87
C ASP A 243 -5.89 14.36 3.22
N LEU A 244 -4.86 14.06 3.99
CA LEU A 244 -3.92 15.02 4.56
C LEU A 244 -2.54 15.02 3.91
N TRP A 245 -2.29 14.15 2.93
CA TRP A 245 -1.00 14.11 2.24
C TRP A 245 -0.84 15.34 1.35
N HIS A 246 0.24 16.10 1.54
CA HIS A 246 0.60 17.23 0.69
C HIS A 246 2.08 17.58 0.81
N ILE A 247 2.62 18.29 -0.18
CA ILE A 247 4.00 18.77 -0.16
C ILE A 247 4.07 20.05 0.66
N VAL A 248 5.09 20.16 1.51
CA VAL A 248 5.39 21.34 2.31
C VAL A 248 6.84 21.76 2.14
N THR A 249 7.12 23.03 2.40
CA THR A 249 8.49 23.51 2.57
C THR A 249 8.93 23.26 4.03
N GLU A 250 9.96 22.45 4.21
CA GLU A 250 10.59 22.11 5.48
C GLU A 250 12.10 22.35 5.37
N ALA A 251 12.59 23.42 6.00
CA ALA A 251 13.99 23.81 5.90
C ALA A 251 14.99 22.77 6.45
N THR A 252 14.51 21.86 7.29
CA THR A 252 15.30 20.75 7.85
C THR A 252 15.23 19.46 7.04
N ALA A 253 14.49 19.44 5.92
CA ALA A 253 14.37 18.26 5.05
C ALA A 253 15.78 17.78 4.60
N PRO A 254 16.02 16.45 4.59
CA PRO A 254 17.26 15.83 4.11
C PRO A 254 17.74 16.34 2.75
N SER A 255 16.82 16.47 1.79
CA SER A 255 17.03 17.16 0.51
C SER A 255 16.28 18.49 0.54
N PRO A 256 16.86 19.54 1.18
CA PRO A 256 16.10 20.75 1.43
C PRO A 256 15.69 21.43 0.11
N THR A 257 14.46 21.92 0.00
CA THR A 257 13.61 22.41 1.10
C THR A 257 12.21 21.79 1.21
N HIS A 258 11.89 20.71 0.51
CA HIS A 258 10.56 20.13 0.41
C HIS A 258 10.55 18.71 0.95
N CYS A 259 9.37 18.31 1.42
CA CYS A 259 9.07 16.94 1.77
C CYS A 259 7.57 16.74 1.64
N ILE A 260 7.10 15.49 1.69
CA ILE A 260 5.68 15.19 1.75
C ILE A 260 5.25 14.92 3.20
N VAL A 261 4.10 15.45 3.60
CA VAL A 261 3.59 15.34 4.97
C VAL A 261 2.13 14.90 4.99
N CYS A 262 1.78 14.07 5.97
CA CYS A 262 0.42 13.77 6.36
C CYS A 262 0.08 14.59 7.61
N GLN A 263 -0.46 15.80 7.40
CA GLN A 263 -0.73 16.77 8.46
C GLN A 263 -1.92 17.68 8.07
N ASN A 264 -2.74 18.08 9.03
CA ASN A 264 -3.84 19.02 8.84
C ASN A 264 -3.35 20.47 8.95
N ALA A 265 -4.23 21.42 8.60
CA ALA A 265 -3.91 22.85 8.61
C ALA A 265 -3.51 23.43 9.99
N SER A 266 -3.78 22.71 11.08
CA SER A 266 -3.39 23.11 12.44
C SER A 266 -2.00 22.61 12.84
N GLY A 267 -1.29 21.92 11.95
CA GLY A 267 0.00 21.31 12.27
C GLY A 267 -0.10 19.99 13.04
N SER A 268 -1.25 19.31 12.99
CA SER A 268 -1.52 18.02 13.64
C SER A 268 -2.13 17.02 12.65
N TYR A 269 -2.88 16.01 13.09
CA TYR A 269 -3.63 15.08 12.23
C TYR A 269 -5.09 14.98 12.72
N ASN A 270 -5.94 14.26 11.99
CA ASN A 270 -7.35 14.07 12.35
C ASN A 270 -7.55 12.69 13.01
N THR A 271 -8.69 12.50 13.67
CA THR A 271 -9.08 11.20 14.22
C THR A 271 -9.69 10.30 13.16
N ASN A 272 -9.68 8.99 13.42
CA ASN A 272 -10.26 7.95 12.56
C ASN A 272 -9.78 8.06 11.10
N MET A 273 -8.50 8.37 10.89
CA MET A 273 -7.93 8.45 9.56
C MET A 273 -7.39 7.11 9.09
N LEU A 274 -7.41 6.92 7.78
CA LEU A 274 -6.56 5.97 7.07
C LEU A 274 -6.15 6.60 5.74
N ASN A 275 -4.96 7.19 5.70
CA ASN A 275 -4.50 8.00 4.56
C ASN A 275 -3.34 7.34 3.86
N TYR A 276 -3.49 7.07 2.58
CA TYR A 276 -2.46 6.45 1.75
C TYR A 276 -1.71 7.48 0.90
N LEU A 277 -0.39 7.33 0.84
CA LEU A 277 0.49 7.92 -0.17
C LEU A 277 1.00 6.79 -1.05
N VAL A 278 0.97 6.96 -2.37
CA VAL A 278 1.32 5.94 -3.35
C VAL A 278 2.33 6.50 -4.34
N SER A 279 3.43 5.79 -4.52
CA SER A 279 4.47 6.10 -5.50
C SER A 279 4.00 5.82 -6.95
N PRO A 280 4.64 6.42 -7.97
CA PRO A 280 4.49 5.95 -9.34
C PRO A 280 5.07 4.53 -9.50
N PRO A 281 4.70 3.80 -10.56
CA PRO A 281 5.35 2.53 -10.89
C PRO A 281 6.86 2.68 -11.10
N VAL A 282 7.65 1.91 -10.35
CA VAL A 282 9.12 1.89 -10.37
C VAL A 282 9.59 0.60 -11.04
N THR A 283 10.24 0.72 -12.19
CA THR A 283 10.90 -0.44 -12.82
C THR A 283 12.15 -0.82 -12.04
N LEU A 284 12.18 -2.04 -11.52
CA LEU A 284 13.27 -2.54 -10.72
C LEU A 284 14.45 -3.02 -11.58
N PRO A 285 15.69 -2.86 -11.11
CA PRO A 285 16.87 -3.46 -11.72
C PRO A 285 16.68 -4.96 -12.05
N ASN A 286 17.28 -5.40 -13.16
CA ASN A 286 17.20 -6.80 -13.61
C ASN A 286 18.19 -7.73 -12.88
N SER A 287 19.13 -7.18 -12.11
CA SER A 287 20.15 -7.93 -11.39
C SER A 287 20.78 -7.10 -10.27
N GLY A 288 21.41 -7.78 -9.31
CA GLY A 288 22.10 -7.17 -8.17
C GLY A 288 21.18 -7.01 -6.96
N ASP A 289 21.74 -7.09 -5.77
CA ASP A 289 20.97 -6.96 -4.53
C ASP A 289 20.28 -5.59 -4.42
N MET A 290 19.00 -5.55 -4.04
CA MET A 290 18.18 -4.34 -3.99
C MET A 290 17.62 -4.08 -2.58
N TRP A 291 17.70 -2.83 -2.17
CA TRP A 291 17.17 -2.29 -0.92
C TRP A 291 16.26 -1.11 -1.17
N VAL A 292 15.40 -0.85 -0.18
CA VAL A 292 14.51 0.30 -0.15
C VAL A 292 14.70 1.05 1.16
N ASP A 293 14.77 2.38 1.08
CA ASP A 293 14.90 3.25 2.23
C ASP A 293 14.22 4.59 1.97
N PHE A 294 13.92 5.34 3.03
CA PHE A 294 13.45 6.71 2.97
C PHE A 294 13.78 7.40 4.28
N MET A 295 13.78 8.73 4.25
CA MET A 295 13.91 9.54 5.45
C MET A 295 12.53 9.82 6.03
N VAL A 296 12.42 9.71 7.36
CA VAL A 296 11.16 9.89 8.06
C VAL A 296 11.34 10.72 9.33
N LYS A 297 10.37 11.57 9.63
CA LYS A 297 10.22 12.23 10.94
C LYS A 297 8.74 12.42 11.28
N GLY A 298 8.43 12.70 12.53
CA GLY A 298 7.09 13.05 12.97
C GLY A 298 6.84 12.75 14.44
N SER A 299 5.59 12.91 14.86
CA SER A 299 5.10 12.46 16.15
C SER A 299 3.59 12.25 16.11
N TYR A 300 3.12 11.20 16.77
CA TYR A 300 1.71 10.84 16.95
C TYR A 300 1.65 9.92 18.18
N ASN A 301 1.82 10.49 19.37
CA ASN A 301 1.91 9.68 20.57
C ASN A 301 0.54 9.13 20.92
N ASP A 302 0.49 7.84 21.19
CA ASP A 302 -0.72 7.19 21.63
C ASP A 302 -0.41 6.31 22.85
N PRO A 303 -1.00 6.59 24.03
CA PRO A 303 -0.71 5.85 25.25
C PRO A 303 -1.44 4.51 25.33
N ASN A 304 -2.32 4.19 24.38
CA ASN A 304 -3.15 3.01 24.42
C ASN A 304 -2.37 1.75 24.00
N ALA A 305 -3.03 0.59 24.04
CA ALA A 305 -2.42 -0.68 23.66
C ALA A 305 -2.82 -1.04 22.22
N PHE A 306 -1.84 -1.47 21.41
CA PHE A 306 -2.10 -1.97 20.06
C PHE A 306 -3.19 -3.07 20.08
N PRO A 307 -4.18 -3.05 19.16
CA PRO A 307 -4.26 -2.21 17.95
C PRO A 307 -4.96 -0.86 18.10
N GLU A 308 -5.43 -0.49 19.29
CA GLU A 308 -6.08 0.79 19.58
C GLU A 308 -5.01 1.87 19.73
N VAL A 309 -4.21 2.11 18.69
CA VAL A 309 -3.18 3.16 18.69
C VAL A 309 -3.07 3.82 17.31
N ASP A 310 -2.53 5.03 17.27
CA ASP A 310 -2.04 5.66 16.05
C ASP A 310 -0.76 4.95 15.52
N TYR A 311 -0.71 4.68 14.21
CA TYR A 311 0.45 4.04 13.58
C TYR A 311 0.55 4.33 12.09
N PHE A 312 1.76 4.25 11.54
CA PHE A 312 1.96 4.13 10.09
C PHE A 312 2.47 2.75 9.70
N GLY A 313 2.26 2.41 8.44
CA GLY A 313 2.89 1.27 7.80
C GLY A 313 3.18 1.60 6.34
N TRP A 314 3.85 0.68 5.67
CA TRP A 314 4.22 0.85 4.26
C TRP A 314 4.44 -0.50 3.60
N GLU A 315 4.15 -0.54 2.31
CA GLU A 315 3.86 -1.77 1.58
C GLU A 315 4.36 -1.68 0.14
N ILE A 316 4.53 -2.85 -0.48
CA ILE A 316 4.91 -3.02 -1.87
C ILE A 316 3.86 -3.88 -2.60
N SER A 317 3.66 -3.57 -3.87
CA SER A 317 2.92 -4.38 -4.83
C SER A 317 3.70 -4.49 -6.14
N VAL A 318 3.71 -5.67 -6.76
CA VAL A 318 4.31 -5.91 -8.08
C VAL A 318 3.30 -6.37 -9.13
N ASP A 319 2.01 -6.33 -8.80
CA ASP A 319 0.90 -6.74 -9.67
C ASP A 319 -0.03 -5.58 -10.02
N GLY A 320 0.47 -4.34 -9.91
CA GLY A 320 -0.28 -3.12 -10.21
C GLY A 320 -1.20 -2.67 -9.09
N GLY A 321 -0.94 -3.08 -7.84
CA GLY A 321 -1.71 -2.68 -6.67
C GLY A 321 -2.89 -3.59 -6.35
N ASN A 322 -2.94 -4.80 -6.91
CA ASN A 322 -4.00 -5.78 -6.61
C ASN A 322 -3.72 -6.48 -5.26
N VAL A 323 -2.46 -6.87 -5.02
CA VAL A 323 -2.00 -7.42 -3.75
C VAL A 323 -0.90 -6.54 -3.18
N TRP A 324 -1.00 -6.27 -1.87
CA TRP A 324 -0.04 -5.47 -1.12
C TRP A 324 0.59 -6.29 -0.01
N TYR A 325 1.91 -6.21 0.11
CA TYR A 325 2.67 -6.84 1.18
C TYR A 325 3.36 -5.78 2.02
N ALA A 326 3.29 -5.91 3.34
CA ALA A 326 4.07 -5.09 4.26
C ALA A 326 5.56 -5.17 3.91
N MET A 327 6.27 -4.05 3.93
CA MET A 327 7.71 -4.06 3.62
C MET A 327 8.54 -4.90 4.60
N SER A 328 8.02 -5.19 5.79
CA SER A 328 8.60 -6.15 6.73
C SER A 328 8.50 -7.62 6.29
N ASN A 329 7.60 -7.91 5.35
CA ASN A 329 7.37 -9.22 4.75
C ASN A 329 7.02 -9.02 3.27
N PRO A 330 7.94 -8.46 2.46
CA PRO A 330 7.62 -7.89 1.15
C PRO A 330 7.19 -8.96 0.14
N TYR A 331 7.46 -10.24 0.43
CA TYR A 331 7.11 -11.40 -0.40
C TYR A 331 5.87 -12.16 0.09
N GLY A 332 5.17 -11.67 1.12
CA GLY A 332 3.97 -12.32 1.63
C GLY A 332 4.22 -13.73 2.18
N THR A 333 5.38 -13.97 2.78
CA THR A 333 5.75 -15.30 3.28
C THR A 333 4.73 -15.75 4.34
N PRO A 334 4.09 -16.92 4.18
CA PRO A 334 3.13 -17.42 5.17
C PRO A 334 3.74 -17.54 6.56
N GLY A 335 3.09 -16.94 7.56
CA GLY A 335 3.60 -16.87 8.94
C GLY A 335 4.70 -15.82 9.16
N GLY A 336 5.05 -15.03 8.14
CA GLY A 336 5.90 -13.86 8.28
C GLY A 336 5.21 -12.73 9.05
N ASN A 337 6.01 -11.84 9.64
CA ASN A 337 5.51 -10.71 10.43
C ASN A 337 5.23 -9.49 9.55
N ASN A 338 4.02 -8.95 9.67
CA ASN A 338 3.63 -7.68 9.07
C ASN A 338 3.68 -6.61 10.17
N TYR A 339 4.64 -5.69 10.09
CA TYR A 339 4.85 -4.67 11.12
C TYR A 339 4.22 -3.34 10.73
N VAL A 340 3.77 -2.63 11.76
CA VAL A 340 3.41 -1.21 11.75
C VAL A 340 4.20 -0.49 12.85
N TYR A 341 4.23 0.83 12.80
CA TYR A 341 5.11 1.65 13.62
C TYR A 341 4.30 2.69 14.41
N THR A 342 4.30 2.54 15.73
CA THR A 342 3.49 3.32 16.68
C THR A 342 4.24 4.52 17.27
N GLY A 343 5.31 4.98 16.61
CA GLY A 343 6.06 6.15 17.07
C GLY A 343 7.13 6.59 16.08
N LEU A 344 7.26 7.91 15.96
CA LEU A 344 8.33 8.58 15.20
C LEU A 344 9.12 9.51 16.12
N GLN A 345 10.30 9.90 15.63
CA GLN A 345 11.11 10.96 16.24
C GLN A 345 10.90 12.27 15.48
N ASN A 346 10.94 13.40 16.18
CA ASN A 346 10.84 14.73 15.59
C ASN A 346 12.08 15.16 14.80
N THR A 347 13.09 14.30 14.71
CA THR A 347 14.30 14.47 13.91
C THR A 347 14.28 13.49 12.74
N TRP A 348 14.72 13.96 11.57
CA TRP A 348 14.88 13.10 10.40
C TRP A 348 15.85 11.96 10.69
N GLN A 349 15.44 10.75 10.30
CA GLN A 349 16.24 9.54 10.38
C GLN A 349 15.91 8.65 9.18
N SER A 350 16.86 7.83 8.76
CA SER A 350 16.61 6.77 7.79
C SER A 350 15.69 5.72 8.40
N MET A 351 14.73 5.23 7.61
CA MET A 351 13.83 4.16 8.03
C MET A 351 14.60 2.86 8.33
N THR A 352 15.67 2.60 7.57
CA THR A 352 16.54 1.44 7.82
C THR A 352 17.45 1.65 9.03
N GLU A 353 18.24 2.72 9.04
CA GLU A 353 19.24 2.95 10.10
C GLU A 353 18.58 3.28 11.45
N GLY A 354 17.60 4.19 11.45
CA GLY A 354 16.95 4.68 12.67
C GLY A 354 16.16 3.61 13.43
N PHE A 355 15.60 2.64 12.70
CA PHE A 355 14.86 1.53 13.28
C PHE A 355 15.69 0.24 13.39
N GLY A 356 16.93 0.21 12.89
CA GLY A 356 17.76 -0.99 12.84
C GLY A 356 17.15 -2.09 11.95
N LEU A 357 16.51 -1.69 10.85
CA LEU A 357 15.80 -2.57 9.91
C LEU A 357 16.51 -2.60 8.56
N SER A 358 16.18 -3.60 7.75
CA SER A 358 16.66 -3.71 6.36
C SER A 358 15.53 -4.26 5.50
N PHE A 359 15.24 -3.58 4.39
CA PHE A 359 14.13 -3.91 3.51
C PHE A 359 14.66 -4.36 2.14
N PHE A 360 14.80 -5.67 2.00
CA PHE A 360 15.41 -6.31 0.83
C PHE A 360 14.33 -6.79 -0.16
N ILE A 361 14.43 -6.37 -1.42
CA ILE A 361 13.42 -6.64 -2.47
C ILE A 361 13.99 -7.37 -3.69
N THR A 362 15.18 -7.97 -3.56
CA THR A 362 15.95 -8.60 -4.64
C THR A 362 15.22 -9.69 -5.42
N GLU A 363 14.23 -10.36 -4.85
CA GLU A 363 13.49 -11.39 -5.62
C GLU A 363 12.60 -10.78 -6.72
N TYR A 364 12.34 -9.47 -6.69
CA TYR A 364 11.54 -8.74 -7.66
C TYR A 364 12.35 -8.18 -8.85
N HIS A 365 13.45 -8.82 -9.24
CA HIS A 365 14.27 -8.38 -10.38
C HIS A 365 13.48 -8.23 -11.68
N GLY A 366 13.59 -7.05 -12.30
CA GLY A 366 12.94 -6.72 -13.57
C GLY A 366 11.43 -6.52 -13.48
N GLU A 367 10.83 -6.69 -12.30
CA GLU A 367 9.43 -6.36 -12.07
C GLU A 367 9.21 -4.85 -12.01
N THR A 368 7.96 -4.44 -12.07
CA THR A 368 7.56 -3.05 -11.80
C THR A 368 6.84 -3.00 -10.46
N ALA A 369 7.44 -2.34 -9.48
CA ALA A 369 6.90 -2.21 -8.15
C ALA A 369 6.17 -0.87 -7.97
N ILE A 370 5.13 -0.88 -7.14
CA ILE A 370 4.50 0.31 -6.59
C ILE A 370 4.62 0.19 -5.07
N PHE A 371 5.05 1.27 -4.43
CA PHE A 371 5.13 1.40 -2.97
C PHE A 371 4.01 2.30 -2.48
N ARG A 372 3.48 2.00 -1.29
CA ARG A 372 2.55 2.89 -0.59
C ARG A 372 2.85 2.98 0.89
N TRP A 373 2.55 4.13 1.47
CA TRP A 373 2.61 4.41 2.90
C TRP A 373 1.20 4.69 3.37
N TYR A 374 0.84 4.26 4.57
CA TYR A 374 -0.39 4.66 5.20
C TYR A 374 -0.14 5.19 6.59
N PHE A 375 -0.90 6.21 6.97
CA PHE A 375 -0.99 6.67 8.36
C PHE A 375 -2.43 6.46 8.85
N LYS A 376 -2.57 5.69 9.93
CA LYS A 376 -3.85 5.40 10.57
C LYS A 376 -3.90 6.09 11.93
N SER A 377 -5.01 6.76 12.20
CA SER A 377 -5.36 7.19 13.56
C SER A 377 -6.60 6.51 14.08
N ASP A 378 -6.76 6.52 15.40
CA ASP A 378 -7.96 6.02 16.06
C ASP A 378 -8.90 7.16 16.51
N GLY A 379 -9.82 6.87 17.43
CA GLY A 379 -10.81 7.83 17.90
C GLY A 379 -10.30 8.84 18.92
N ASP A 380 -9.08 8.67 19.43
CA ASP A 380 -8.54 9.50 20.50
C ASP A 380 -8.07 10.87 20.00
N THR A 381 -7.89 11.82 20.92
CA THR A 381 -7.46 13.16 20.54
C THR A 381 -6.03 13.13 19.99
N PRO A 382 -5.78 13.62 18.76
CA PRO A 382 -4.44 13.59 18.16
C PRO A 382 -3.39 14.27 19.04
N ASP A 383 -2.27 13.58 19.30
CA ASP A 383 -1.10 14.13 20.01
C ASP A 383 0.15 14.07 19.14
N GLY A 384 0.33 15.10 18.33
CA GLY A 384 1.56 15.26 17.56
C GLY A 384 1.34 16.00 16.26
N VAL A 385 2.33 15.86 15.39
CA VAL A 385 2.45 16.61 14.13
C VAL A 385 2.17 15.75 12.90
N GLY A 386 1.84 14.48 13.07
CA GLY A 386 1.66 13.54 11.96
C GLY A 386 3.00 12.99 11.46
N MET A 387 3.08 12.69 10.16
CA MET A 387 4.23 12.00 9.55
C MET A 387 4.77 12.76 8.33
N PHE A 388 6.09 12.83 8.23
CA PHE A 388 6.83 13.44 7.13
C PHE A 388 7.72 12.38 6.48
N ILE A 389 7.76 12.36 5.15
CA ILE A 389 8.62 11.48 4.35
C ILE A 389 9.45 12.34 3.40
N ASP A 390 10.70 11.95 3.22
CA ASP A 390 11.62 12.53 2.24
C ASP A 390 12.62 11.46 1.73
N ASP A 391 13.37 11.78 0.68
CA ASP A 391 14.49 10.96 0.14
C ASP A 391 14.14 9.47 -0.03
N PHE A 392 12.96 9.17 -0.59
CA PHE A 392 12.60 7.79 -0.90
C PHE A 392 13.51 7.24 -2.00
N ARG A 393 14.06 6.05 -1.79
CA ARG A 393 15.00 5.44 -2.73
C ARG A 393 14.89 3.92 -2.82
N VAL A 394 15.05 3.43 -4.04
CA VAL A 394 15.38 2.04 -4.34
C VAL A 394 16.82 2.01 -4.83
N TYR A 395 17.67 1.19 -4.21
CA TYR A 395 19.10 1.21 -4.48
C TYR A 395 19.75 -0.17 -4.42
N ASN A 396 20.92 -0.28 -5.05
CA ASN A 396 21.80 -1.43 -4.96
C ASN A 396 23.09 -1.02 -4.25
N ASP A 397 23.60 -1.87 -3.35
CA ASP A 397 24.96 -1.76 -2.84
C ASP A 397 25.93 -2.45 -3.81
N VAL A 398 26.89 -1.68 -4.32
CA VAL A 398 28.09 -2.19 -4.98
C VAL A 398 29.21 -2.25 -3.96
N PHE A 399 29.56 -3.47 -3.56
CA PHE A 399 30.72 -3.70 -2.72
C PHE A 399 31.99 -3.80 -3.56
N ILE A 400 32.94 -2.89 -3.32
CA ILE A 400 34.27 -2.97 -3.92
C ILE A 400 35.23 -3.56 -2.88
N ALA A 401 35.52 -4.85 -3.01
CA ALA A 401 36.51 -5.49 -2.15
C ALA A 401 37.93 -4.99 -2.50
N ALA A 402 38.81 -4.92 -1.50
CA ALA A 402 40.22 -4.67 -1.75
C ALA A 402 40.88 -5.92 -2.38
N PRO A 403 41.84 -5.76 -3.31
CA PRO A 403 42.72 -6.84 -3.74
C PRO A 403 43.46 -7.50 -2.58
N GLU A 404 43.47 -8.84 -2.54
CA GLU A 404 44.22 -9.60 -1.52
C GLU A 404 45.38 -10.36 -2.15
N ASN A 405 46.40 -10.68 -1.34
CA ASN A 405 47.54 -11.53 -1.74
C ASN A 405 48.32 -11.00 -2.95
N LEU A 406 48.64 -9.69 -2.95
CA LEU A 406 49.51 -9.10 -3.96
C LEU A 406 50.88 -9.78 -3.96
N THR A 407 51.24 -10.35 -5.12
CA THR A 407 52.54 -10.97 -5.39
C THR A 407 53.17 -10.33 -6.62
N ALA A 408 54.50 -10.30 -6.65
CA ALA A 408 55.28 -9.83 -7.79
C ALA A 408 56.20 -10.95 -8.29
N ALA A 409 56.21 -11.19 -9.59
CA ALA A 409 57.10 -12.16 -10.23
C ALA A 409 57.88 -11.49 -11.37
N VAL A 410 59.20 -11.74 -11.40
CA VAL A 410 60.10 -11.24 -12.44
C VAL A 410 60.40 -12.37 -13.43
N SER A 411 60.25 -12.10 -14.73
CA SER A 411 60.63 -13.02 -15.80
C SER A 411 61.27 -12.23 -16.94
N GLY A 412 62.58 -12.42 -17.12
CA GLY A 412 63.38 -11.59 -18.03
C GLY A 412 63.31 -10.11 -17.63
N ASN A 413 62.83 -9.26 -18.54
CA ASN A 413 62.68 -7.83 -18.32
C ASN A 413 61.27 -7.42 -17.84
N SER A 414 60.36 -8.39 -17.68
CA SER A 414 58.98 -8.10 -17.29
C SER A 414 58.74 -8.33 -15.80
N VAL A 415 57.92 -7.46 -15.21
CA VAL A 415 57.40 -7.60 -13.85
C VAL A 415 55.89 -7.83 -13.92
N THR A 416 55.42 -8.96 -13.40
CA THR A 416 53.98 -9.26 -13.31
C THR A 416 53.54 -9.15 -11.86
N LEU A 417 52.60 -8.25 -11.59
CA LEU A 417 51.85 -8.16 -10.35
C LEU A 417 50.59 -9.02 -10.47
N THR A 418 50.31 -9.85 -9.49
CA THR A 418 49.08 -10.68 -9.41
C THR A 418 48.49 -10.58 -8.03
N TRP A 419 47.17 -10.55 -7.94
CA TRP A 419 46.41 -10.62 -6.69
C TRP A 419 45.18 -11.49 -6.87
N ASN A 420 44.58 -11.91 -5.75
CA ASN A 420 43.31 -12.63 -5.77
C ASN A 420 42.19 -11.71 -6.24
N GLU A 421 41.25 -12.27 -7.00
CA GLU A 421 40.06 -11.55 -7.44
C GLU A 421 39.37 -10.83 -6.28
N PRO A 422 39.19 -9.49 -6.35
CA PRO A 422 38.49 -8.77 -5.30
C PRO A 422 36.97 -9.06 -5.36
N GLY A 423 36.42 -9.59 -4.27
CA GLY A 423 34.98 -9.79 -4.11
C GLY A 423 34.41 -10.87 -5.05
N SER A 424 33.10 -10.80 -5.33
CA SER A 424 32.38 -11.73 -6.21
C SER A 424 32.00 -11.11 -7.57
N GLY A 425 32.50 -9.92 -7.89
CA GLY A 425 32.04 -9.07 -8.99
C GLY A 425 32.45 -9.47 -10.41
N GLY A 426 32.99 -10.68 -10.64
CA GLY A 426 33.40 -11.13 -11.97
C GLY A 426 32.24 -11.72 -12.76
N GLY A 427 31.68 -10.97 -13.73
CA GLY A 427 30.67 -11.58 -14.63
C GLY A 427 30.09 -10.71 -15.74
N GLY A 428 30.44 -9.42 -15.82
CA GLY A 428 29.81 -8.49 -16.77
C GLY A 428 30.50 -8.36 -18.14
N GLY A 429 31.79 -8.67 -18.22
CA GLY A 429 32.64 -8.36 -19.39
C GLY A 429 33.41 -9.55 -19.96
N GLU A 430 34.24 -9.29 -20.97
CA GLU A 430 35.07 -10.27 -21.66
C GLU A 430 36.44 -10.38 -20.96
N GLU A 431 36.90 -11.60 -20.65
CA GLU A 431 38.23 -11.83 -20.06
C GLU A 431 39.34 -11.47 -21.05
N GLY A 432 40.35 -10.72 -20.62
CA GLY A 432 41.51 -10.41 -21.46
C GLY A 432 42.47 -9.37 -20.88
N TRP A 433 43.55 -9.10 -21.61
CA TRP A 433 44.50 -8.04 -21.29
C TRP A 433 44.09 -6.72 -21.95
N ILE A 434 44.19 -5.63 -21.17
CA ILE A 434 44.07 -4.27 -21.69
C ILE A 434 45.48 -3.72 -21.91
N TYR A 435 45.78 -3.31 -23.14
CA TYR A 435 47.09 -2.76 -23.51
C TYR A 435 47.01 -1.24 -23.60
N TYR A 436 47.97 -0.52 -22.99
CA TYR A 436 48.04 0.94 -23.07
C TYR A 436 48.76 1.45 -24.34
N CYS A 437 49.59 0.61 -24.96
CA CYS A 437 50.23 0.91 -26.24
C CYS A 437 49.96 -0.23 -27.22
N GLY A 438 49.54 0.09 -28.43
CA GLY A 438 49.24 -0.88 -29.49
C GLY A 438 50.45 -1.64 -30.04
N GLU A 439 51.61 -1.56 -29.38
CA GLU A 439 52.88 -2.18 -29.78
C GLU A 439 53.37 -3.08 -28.64
N PRO A 440 53.39 -4.41 -28.80
CA PRO A 440 53.75 -5.37 -27.76
C PRO A 440 55.22 -5.35 -27.31
N ALA A 441 56.08 -4.51 -27.89
CA ALA A 441 57.52 -4.55 -27.66
C ALA A 441 58.18 -3.17 -27.79
N GLY A 442 58.80 -2.69 -26.71
CA GLY A 442 59.93 -1.76 -26.85
C GLY A 442 60.02 -0.54 -25.92
N ASN A 443 59.00 -0.24 -25.10
CA ASN A 443 59.03 0.95 -24.24
C ASN A 443 59.34 0.58 -22.78
N SER A 444 60.60 0.28 -22.48
CA SER A 444 61.04 0.07 -21.09
C SER A 444 61.42 1.41 -20.43
N ILE A 445 61.07 1.56 -19.15
CA ILE A 445 61.57 2.65 -18.31
C ILE A 445 62.90 2.21 -17.70
N GLY A 446 64.01 2.71 -18.24
CA GLY A 446 65.35 2.45 -17.72
C GLY A 446 65.76 3.50 -16.67
N THR A 447 65.86 3.11 -15.40
CA THR A 447 66.22 4.02 -14.31
C THR A 447 67.72 4.09 -14.02
N ASN A 448 68.53 3.21 -14.62
CA ASN A 448 70.00 3.08 -14.43
C ASN A 448 70.46 3.03 -12.95
N GLY A 449 69.56 2.64 -12.04
CA GLY A 449 69.75 2.61 -10.59
C GLY A 449 68.43 2.38 -9.85
N VAL A 450 68.47 2.27 -8.51
CA VAL A 450 67.25 2.26 -7.68
C VAL A 450 66.55 3.61 -7.84
N ALA A 451 65.29 3.60 -8.25
CA ALA A 451 64.49 4.79 -8.42
C ALA A 451 63.03 4.51 -8.09
N ASP A 452 62.39 5.50 -7.48
CA ASP A 452 60.94 5.54 -7.32
C ASP A 452 60.34 6.22 -8.55
N PHE A 453 59.32 5.60 -9.14
CA PHE A 453 58.56 6.20 -10.23
C PHE A 453 57.08 5.87 -10.06
N SER A 454 56.23 6.81 -10.48
CA SER A 454 54.78 6.63 -10.51
C SER A 454 54.35 6.39 -11.95
N VAL A 455 53.52 5.37 -12.17
CA VAL A 455 52.92 5.08 -13.47
C VAL A 455 51.44 5.41 -13.39
N ALA A 456 50.95 6.16 -14.37
CA ALA A 456 49.53 6.40 -14.58
C ALA A 456 49.19 6.06 -16.03
N ALA A 457 48.11 5.30 -16.21
CA ALA A 457 47.53 5.01 -17.52
C ALA A 457 46.07 5.46 -17.51
N LYS A 458 45.61 6.00 -18.64
CA LYS A 458 44.22 6.40 -18.86
C LYS A 458 43.65 5.56 -19.98
N TRP A 459 42.46 5.02 -19.76
CA TRP A 459 41.67 4.29 -20.76
C TRP A 459 40.44 5.10 -21.14
N ASP A 460 39.99 4.94 -22.38
CA ASP A 460 38.78 5.57 -22.86
C ASP A 460 37.56 4.76 -22.39
N ALA A 461 36.49 5.44 -22.01
CA ALA A 461 35.25 4.76 -21.61
C ALA A 461 34.69 3.91 -22.77
N ILE A 462 34.81 4.39 -24.02
CA ILE A 462 34.32 3.76 -25.25
C ILE A 462 35.34 4.04 -26.38
N GLY A 463 35.59 3.06 -27.26
CA GLY A 463 36.51 3.20 -28.40
C GLY A 463 37.09 1.87 -28.88
N GLU A 464 37.91 1.90 -29.94
CA GLU A 464 38.48 0.66 -30.53
C GLU A 464 39.89 0.31 -30.02
N THR A 465 40.67 1.29 -29.56
CA THR A 465 42.12 1.09 -29.32
C THR A 465 42.51 1.02 -27.84
N ASN A 466 41.85 1.75 -26.94
CA ASN A 466 42.17 1.78 -25.51
C ASN A 466 40.90 1.77 -24.63
N SER A 467 39.83 1.12 -25.12
CA SER A 467 38.55 1.15 -24.43
C SER A 467 38.48 0.12 -23.31
N ILE A 468 37.97 0.56 -22.16
CA ILE A 468 37.61 -0.35 -21.07
C ILE A 468 36.23 -1.01 -21.28
N TYR A 469 35.48 -0.59 -22.29
CA TYR A 469 34.11 -1.04 -22.55
C TYR A 469 33.94 -2.57 -22.60
N PRO A 470 34.81 -3.36 -23.27
CA PRO A 470 34.67 -4.81 -23.29
C PRO A 470 34.80 -5.47 -21.91
N TYR A 471 35.40 -4.78 -20.94
CA TYR A 471 35.81 -5.31 -19.64
C TYR A 471 34.93 -4.79 -18.48
N VAL A 472 33.86 -4.03 -18.76
CA VAL A 472 32.97 -3.48 -17.72
C VAL A 472 32.35 -4.62 -16.91
N GLY A 473 32.42 -4.53 -15.58
CA GLY A 473 31.96 -5.59 -14.67
C GLY A 473 32.93 -6.78 -14.53
N MET A 474 34.21 -6.58 -14.84
CA MET A 474 35.30 -7.52 -14.57
C MET A 474 36.25 -6.96 -13.51
N ASN A 475 37.01 -7.86 -12.87
CA ASN A 475 38.08 -7.53 -11.94
C ASN A 475 39.44 -7.45 -12.64
N ILE A 476 40.21 -6.39 -12.39
CA ILE A 476 41.64 -6.41 -12.69
C ILE A 476 42.27 -7.34 -11.64
N THR A 477 42.94 -8.41 -12.08
CA THR A 477 43.62 -9.37 -11.19
C THR A 477 45.13 -9.42 -11.42
N LYS A 478 45.60 -8.82 -12.52
CA LYS A 478 46.98 -8.82 -12.95
C LYS A 478 47.35 -7.50 -13.63
N ILE A 479 48.57 -7.03 -13.37
CA ILE A 479 49.22 -5.97 -14.15
C ILE A 479 50.60 -6.47 -14.55
N LYS A 480 50.95 -6.31 -15.83
CA LYS A 480 52.26 -6.66 -16.35
C LYS A 480 52.97 -5.43 -16.88
N PHE A 481 54.13 -5.14 -16.32
CA PHE A 481 55.08 -4.18 -16.86
C PHE A 481 56.04 -4.95 -17.77
N VAL A 482 56.09 -4.57 -19.05
CA VAL A 482 56.83 -5.26 -20.11
C VAL A 482 58.13 -4.58 -20.46
#